data_AF-A0A2V6D1H8-F1
#
_entry.id   AF-A0A2V6D1H8-F1
#
_cell.length_a   1.000
_cell.length_b   1.000
_cell.length_c   1.000
_cell.angle_alpha   90.00
_cell.angle_beta   90.00
_cell.angle_gamma   90.00
#
_symmetry.space_group_name_H-M   'P 1'
#
loop_
_entity.id
_entity.type
_entity.pdbx_description
1 polymer ?
#
loop_
_entity_poly.entity_id
_entity_poly.type
_entity_poly.pdbx_seq_one_letter_code
_entity_poly.pdbx_strand_id
1 'polypeptide(L)'
;MFDRAGRGNQAEAQKLFELARPSFEKAVEEAPLSAERHANLGWFYAFVGRKDEAIREGRRVVELKPESKDAFDGAIMNCYLALICARVGEKELAIPLIERLLKTPGAVDSVDYSITFNDLKHRWEWDPIRNDPRFQKLVTNAGGD
;
A
#
# COMPACT_ATOMS: atom_id res chain seq x y z
N MET A 1 9.29 4.20 -31.54
CA MET A 1 8.59 2.95 -31.96
C MET A 1 8.31 1.96 -30.81
N PHE A 2 8.77 2.19 -29.56
CA PHE A 2 8.58 1.24 -28.43
C PHE A 2 7.29 1.43 -27.60
N ASP A 3 6.48 2.42 -27.92
CA ASP A 3 5.46 2.92 -27.00
C ASP A 3 4.09 2.20 -27.13
N ARG A 4 3.92 1.36 -28.17
CA ARG A 4 2.66 0.65 -28.44
C ARG A 4 2.59 -0.75 -27.81
N ALA A 5 3.73 -1.43 -27.66
CA ALA A 5 3.81 -2.79 -27.11
C ALA A 5 3.55 -2.83 -25.59
N GLY A 6 4.00 -1.83 -24.84
CA GLY A 6 3.74 -1.73 -23.39
C GLY A 6 2.27 -1.42 -23.06
N ARG A 7 1.64 -0.50 -23.81
CA ARG A 7 0.22 -0.14 -23.62
C ARG A 7 -0.74 -1.28 -23.95
N GLY A 8 -0.42 -2.09 -24.95
CA GLY A 8 -1.24 -3.26 -25.32
C GLY A 8 -1.26 -4.33 -24.23
N ASN A 9 -0.12 -4.60 -23.59
CA ASN A 9 -0.02 -5.57 -22.51
C ASN A 9 -0.64 -5.05 -21.20
N GLN A 10 -0.53 -3.75 -20.94
CA GLN A 10 -1.14 -3.12 -19.76
C GLN A 10 -2.68 -3.10 -19.84
N ALA A 11 -3.26 -2.81 -21.01
CA ALA A 11 -4.71 -2.82 -21.19
C ALA A 11 -5.30 -4.23 -21.07
N GLU A 12 -4.61 -5.25 -21.59
CA GLU A 12 -5.05 -6.63 -21.47
C GLU A 12 -4.88 -7.15 -20.03
N ALA A 13 -3.76 -6.82 -19.36
CA ALA A 13 -3.57 -7.11 -17.95
C ALA A 13 -4.66 -6.44 -17.10
N GLN A 14 -4.98 -5.18 -17.36
CA GLN A 14 -6.07 -4.46 -16.69
C GLN A 14 -7.40 -5.19 -16.85
N LYS A 15 -7.73 -5.62 -18.07
CA LYS A 15 -8.96 -6.36 -18.36
C LYS A 15 -9.02 -7.70 -17.63
N LEU A 16 -7.90 -8.42 -17.57
CA LEU A 16 -7.80 -9.69 -16.83
C LEU A 16 -7.93 -9.47 -15.31
N PHE A 17 -7.34 -8.40 -14.78
CA PHE A 17 -7.51 -8.06 -13.36
C PHE A 17 -8.95 -7.68 -13.04
N GLU A 18 -9.65 -6.94 -13.91
CA GLU A 18 -11.06 -6.62 -13.72
C GLU A 18 -11.96 -7.87 -13.63
N LEU A 19 -11.58 -8.98 -14.27
CA LEU A 19 -12.28 -10.27 -14.12
C LEU A 19 -12.07 -10.92 -12.75
N ALA A 20 -10.96 -10.62 -12.05
CA ALA A 20 -10.69 -11.12 -10.70
C ALA A 20 -11.40 -10.30 -9.61
N ARG A 21 -11.86 -9.08 -9.91
CA ARG A 21 -12.54 -8.18 -8.96
C ARG A 21 -13.68 -8.85 -8.18
N PRO A 22 -14.62 -9.58 -8.80
CA PRO A 22 -15.75 -10.15 -8.07
C PRO A 22 -15.33 -11.11 -6.96
N SER A 23 -14.21 -11.81 -7.12
CA SER A 23 -13.68 -12.72 -6.10
C SER A 23 -13.18 -11.97 -4.87
N PHE A 24 -12.48 -10.83 -5.05
CA PHE A 24 -12.02 -10.00 -3.93
C PHE A 24 -13.18 -9.28 -3.24
N GLU A 25 -14.15 -8.76 -4.01
CA GLU A 25 -15.35 -8.13 -3.45
C GLU A 25 -16.17 -9.13 -2.64
N LYS A 26 -16.43 -10.33 -3.20
CA LYS A 26 -17.13 -11.41 -2.48
C LYS A 26 -16.40 -11.82 -1.21
N ALA A 27 -15.06 -11.86 -1.23
CA ALA A 27 -14.31 -12.18 -0.03
C ALA A 27 -14.61 -11.18 1.10
N VAL A 28 -14.66 -9.88 0.80
CA VAL A 28 -15.06 -8.85 1.77
C VAL A 28 -16.52 -9.01 2.20
N GLU A 29 -17.44 -9.31 1.27
CA GLU A 29 -18.86 -9.56 1.60
C GLU A 29 -19.04 -10.74 2.58
N GLU A 30 -18.28 -11.82 2.41
CA GLU A 30 -18.32 -13.00 3.29
C GLU A 30 -17.79 -12.71 4.70
N ALA A 31 -16.84 -11.77 4.83
CA ALA A 31 -16.24 -11.42 6.11
C ALA A 31 -15.90 -9.92 6.17
N PRO A 32 -16.92 -9.04 6.36
CA PRO A 32 -16.78 -7.58 6.27
C PRO A 32 -16.03 -6.95 7.45
N LEU A 33 -15.67 -7.75 8.45
CA LEU A 33 -14.86 -7.35 9.60
C LEU A 33 -13.42 -7.87 9.51
N SER A 34 -13.05 -8.55 8.42
CA SER A 34 -11.69 -9.02 8.20
C SER A 34 -10.82 -7.91 7.61
N ALA A 35 -9.93 -7.35 8.43
CA ALA A 35 -8.96 -6.34 8.00
C ALA A 35 -8.07 -6.84 6.86
N GLU A 36 -7.70 -8.13 6.88
CA GLU A 36 -6.91 -8.77 5.82
C GLU A 36 -7.64 -8.79 4.47
N ARG A 37 -8.94 -9.10 4.45
CA ARG A 37 -9.71 -9.12 3.20
C ARG A 37 -9.87 -7.72 2.60
N HIS A 38 -10.09 -6.71 3.45
CA HIS A 38 -10.05 -5.32 3.03
C HIS A 38 -8.66 -4.91 2.52
N ALA A 39 -7.58 -5.35 3.16
CA ALA A 39 -6.22 -5.07 2.71
C ALA A 39 -5.94 -5.67 1.32
N ASN A 40 -6.34 -6.93 1.09
CA ASN A 40 -6.21 -7.60 -0.20
C ASN A 40 -7.03 -6.92 -1.29
N LEU A 41 -8.28 -6.51 -1.00
CA LEU A 41 -9.11 -5.77 -1.95
C LEU A 41 -8.54 -4.38 -2.26
N GLY A 42 -8.03 -3.66 -1.24
CA GLY A 42 -7.37 -2.37 -1.41
C GLY A 42 -6.12 -2.44 -2.26
N TRP A 43 -5.29 -3.46 -2.04
CA TRP A 43 -4.15 -3.78 -2.89
C TRP A 43 -4.55 -4.07 -4.33
N PHE A 44 -5.54 -4.93 -4.53
CA PHE A 44 -6.09 -5.23 -5.85
C PHE A 44 -6.52 -3.94 -6.57
N TYR A 45 -7.27 -3.07 -5.90
CA TYR A 45 -7.67 -1.78 -6.47
C TYR A 45 -6.49 -0.87 -6.80
N ALA A 46 -5.45 -0.85 -5.97
CA ALA A 46 -4.24 -0.10 -6.25
C ALA A 46 -3.51 -0.61 -7.51
N PHE A 47 -3.48 -1.93 -7.72
CA PHE A 47 -2.89 -2.55 -8.91
C PHE A 47 -3.63 -2.19 -10.20
N VAL A 48 -4.96 -2.16 -10.15
CA VAL A 48 -5.80 -1.82 -11.30
C VAL A 48 -6.04 -0.31 -11.46
N GLY A 49 -5.33 0.53 -10.70
CA GLY A 49 -5.42 2.00 -10.81
C GLY A 49 -6.74 2.60 -10.30
N ARG A 50 -7.54 1.82 -9.55
CA ARG A 50 -8.79 2.26 -8.92
C ARG A 50 -8.48 2.94 -7.58
N LYS A 51 -7.97 4.16 -7.70
CA LYS A 51 -7.38 4.93 -6.62
C LYS A 51 -8.31 5.15 -5.43
N ASP A 52 -9.52 5.64 -5.68
CA ASP A 52 -10.45 6.01 -4.60
C ASP A 52 -10.94 4.77 -3.85
N GLU A 53 -11.20 3.68 -4.57
CA GLU A 53 -11.58 2.41 -3.97
C GLU A 53 -10.43 1.82 -3.16
N ALA A 54 -9.20 1.85 -3.68
CA ALA A 54 -8.02 1.36 -2.97
C ALA A 54 -7.85 2.05 -1.62
N ILE A 55 -7.92 3.38 -1.61
CA ILE A 55 -7.78 4.19 -0.39
C ILE A 55 -8.92 3.91 0.58
N ARG A 56 -10.16 3.78 0.10
CA ARG A 56 -11.31 3.46 0.94
C ARG A 56 -11.11 2.14 1.67
N GLU A 57 -10.70 1.09 0.95
CA GLU A 57 -10.42 -0.20 1.56
C GLU A 57 -9.23 -0.12 2.53
N GLY A 58 -8.16 0.60 2.17
CA GLY A 58 -7.02 0.84 3.07
C GLY A 58 -7.40 1.56 4.37
N ARG A 59 -8.33 2.53 4.33
CA ARG A 59 -8.86 3.17 5.55
C ARG A 59 -9.65 2.18 6.39
N ARG A 60 -10.40 1.28 5.75
CA ARG A 60 -11.16 0.25 6.46
C ARG A 60 -10.26 -0.70 7.24
N VAL A 61 -9.07 -1.02 6.72
CA VAL A 61 -8.05 -1.83 7.41
C VAL A 61 -7.69 -1.22 8.78
N VAL A 62 -7.38 0.08 8.81
CA VAL A 62 -6.99 0.77 10.07
C VAL A 62 -8.17 1.02 11.00
N GLU A 63 -9.40 1.13 10.50
CA GLU A 63 -10.61 1.23 11.32
C GLU A 63 -10.94 -0.09 12.04
N LEU A 64 -10.74 -1.22 11.38
CA LEU A 64 -11.05 -2.55 11.90
C LEU A 64 -10.05 -2.96 13.00
N LYS A 65 -8.78 -2.65 12.79
CA LYS A 65 -7.70 -2.89 13.76
C LYS A 65 -6.93 -1.59 14.03
N PRO A 66 -7.50 -0.70 14.87
CA PRO A 66 -6.85 0.57 15.18
C PRO A 66 -5.69 0.36 16.13
N GLU A 67 -4.63 1.14 15.92
CA GLU A 67 -3.41 1.13 16.74
C GLU A 67 -3.67 1.51 18.20
N SER A 68 -4.74 2.25 18.47
CA SER A 68 -5.16 2.57 19.85
C SER A 68 -5.67 1.35 20.64
N LYS A 69 -6.03 0.26 19.97
CA LYS A 69 -6.49 -0.99 20.61
C LYS A 69 -5.37 -2.01 20.69
N ASP A 70 -4.56 -2.10 19.65
CA ASP A 70 -3.39 -2.96 19.58
C ASP A 70 -2.29 -2.24 18.80
N ALA A 71 -1.23 -1.84 19.49
CA ALA A 71 -0.16 -1.06 18.89
C ALA A 71 0.64 -1.86 17.84
N PHE A 72 0.73 -3.18 18.00
CA PHE A 72 1.48 -4.03 17.09
C PHE A 72 0.66 -4.32 15.83
N ASP A 73 -0.53 -4.89 15.99
CA ASP A 73 -1.43 -5.20 14.88
C ASP A 73 -1.86 -3.93 14.13
N GLY A 74 -2.10 -2.84 14.87
CA GLY A 74 -2.47 -1.56 14.27
C GLY A 74 -1.34 -0.87 13.52
N ALA A 75 -0.07 -1.05 13.93
CA ALA A 75 1.06 -0.57 13.14
C ALA A 75 1.14 -1.31 11.79
N ILE A 76 0.91 -2.64 11.78
CA ILE A 76 0.84 -3.44 10.55
C ILE A 76 -0.29 -2.93 9.65
N MET A 77 -1.47 -2.63 10.20
CA MET A 77 -2.58 -2.06 9.41
C MET A 77 -2.22 -0.72 8.76
N ASN A 78 -1.45 0.10 9.46
CA ASN A 78 -0.98 1.37 8.91
C ASN A 78 0.08 1.17 7.81
N CYS A 79 0.89 0.11 7.86
CA CYS A 79 1.78 -0.26 6.76
C CYS A 79 1.00 -0.57 5.48
N TYR A 80 -0.10 -1.32 5.57
CA TYR A 80 -0.99 -1.57 4.43
C TYR A 80 -1.54 -0.28 3.82
N LEU A 81 -2.05 0.62 4.66
CA LEU A 81 -2.58 1.90 4.17
C LEU A 81 -1.48 2.74 3.49
N ALA A 82 -0.28 2.81 4.07
CA ALA A 82 0.85 3.53 3.50
C ALA A 82 1.26 2.98 2.13
N LEU A 83 1.34 1.65 2.00
CA LEU A 83 1.66 0.96 0.74
C LEU A 83 0.59 1.21 -0.32
N ILE A 84 -0.69 1.07 0.03
CA ILE A 84 -1.81 1.35 -0.89
C ILE A 84 -1.74 2.80 -1.38
N CYS A 85 -1.59 3.77 -0.46
CA CYS A 85 -1.47 5.18 -0.81
C CYS A 85 -0.26 5.45 -1.70
N ALA A 86 0.90 4.87 -1.39
CA ALA A 86 2.09 5.01 -2.22
C ALA A 86 1.87 4.45 -3.63
N ARG A 87 1.27 3.26 -3.73
CA ARG A 87 1.05 2.57 -4.99
C ARG A 87 0.14 3.33 -5.96
N VAL A 88 -0.85 4.06 -5.43
CA VAL A 88 -1.76 4.92 -6.20
C VAL A 88 -1.25 6.36 -6.37
N GLY A 89 -0.02 6.66 -5.91
CA GLY A 89 0.59 7.97 -6.03
C GLY A 89 0.07 9.02 -5.04
N GLU A 90 -0.65 8.62 -4.00
CA GLU A 90 -1.14 9.51 -2.94
C GLU A 90 -0.08 9.83 -1.90
N LYS A 91 0.92 10.57 -2.37
CA LYS A 91 2.06 11.03 -1.58
C LYS A 91 1.67 11.84 -0.34
N GLU A 92 0.59 12.61 -0.39
CA GLU A 92 0.14 13.44 0.74
C GLU A 92 -0.37 12.59 1.92
N LEU A 93 -0.86 11.38 1.65
CA LEU A 93 -1.26 10.43 2.68
C LEU A 93 -0.11 9.46 3.00
N ALA A 94 0.61 8.98 1.99
CA ALA A 94 1.64 7.96 2.17
C ALA A 94 2.86 8.45 2.98
N ILE A 95 3.41 9.61 2.64
CA ILE A 95 4.69 10.07 3.20
C ILE A 95 4.60 10.31 4.72
N PRO A 96 3.57 11.01 5.25
CA PRO A 96 3.42 11.17 6.70
C PRO A 96 3.23 9.84 7.44
N LEU A 97 2.53 8.88 6.85
CA LEU A 97 2.36 7.54 7.43
C LEU A 97 3.69 6.80 7.50
N ILE A 98 4.48 6.82 6.42
CA ILE A 98 5.80 6.20 6.36
C ILE A 98 6.73 6.82 7.42
N GLU A 99 6.78 8.15 7.52
CA GLU A 99 7.60 8.83 8.53
C GLU A 99 7.26 8.40 9.95
N ARG A 100 5.96 8.28 10.27
CA ARG A 100 5.49 7.83 11.57
C ARG A 100 5.86 6.37 11.84
N LEU A 101 5.67 5.49 10.86
CA LEU A 101 5.93 4.06 10.99
C LEU A 101 7.42 3.75 11.18
N LEU A 102 8.31 4.51 10.52
CA LEU A 102 9.76 4.41 10.73
C LEU A 102 10.19 4.79 12.15
N LYS A 103 9.39 5.58 12.87
CA LYS A 103 9.63 5.95 14.28
C LYS A 103 9.00 4.96 15.28
N THR A 104 8.25 3.96 14.80
CA THR A 104 7.50 3.03 15.65
C THR A 104 8.22 1.68 15.71
N PRO A 105 8.78 1.27 16.87
CA PRO A 105 9.41 -0.04 17.00
C PRO A 105 8.44 -1.19 16.73
N GLY A 106 8.84 -2.20 15.94
CA GLY A 106 8.07 -3.43 15.74
C GLY A 106 7.18 -3.51 14.49
N ALA A 107 6.97 -2.42 13.75
CA ALA A 107 6.16 -2.41 12.52
C ALA A 107 6.78 -3.16 11.31
N VAL A 108 7.91 -3.84 11.53
CA VAL A 108 8.93 -4.14 10.51
C VAL A 108 9.04 -5.65 10.20
N ASP A 109 8.26 -6.48 10.88
CA ASP A 109 8.38 -7.95 10.85
C ASP A 109 7.64 -8.63 9.67
N SER A 110 6.56 -8.04 9.15
CA SER A 110 5.75 -8.74 8.15
C SER A 110 6.43 -8.77 6.77
N VAL A 111 6.76 -9.98 6.30
CA VAL A 111 7.49 -10.30 5.06
C VAL A 111 6.97 -9.56 3.82
N ASP A 112 5.66 -9.28 3.77
CA ASP A 112 5.00 -8.72 2.58
C ASP A 112 4.76 -7.20 2.66
N TYR A 113 4.75 -6.60 3.86
CA TYR A 113 4.27 -5.21 4.07
C TYR A 113 5.18 -4.39 4.99
N SER A 114 6.43 -4.80 5.17
CA SER A 114 7.42 -4.07 5.98
C SER A 114 7.74 -2.69 5.41
N ILE A 115 7.95 -1.72 6.31
CA ILE A 115 8.46 -0.39 6.00
C ILE A 115 9.83 -0.24 6.67
N THR A 116 10.85 -0.90 6.10
CA THR A 116 12.26 -0.64 6.44
C THR A 116 12.88 0.38 5.49
N PHE A 117 14.02 0.96 5.87
CA PHE A 117 14.83 1.75 4.94
C PHE A 117 15.28 0.95 3.70
N ASN A 118 15.53 -0.35 3.86
CA ASN A 118 15.88 -1.23 2.74
C ASN A 118 14.71 -1.39 1.77
N ASP A 119 13.49 -1.56 2.30
CA ASP A 119 12.26 -1.64 1.51
C ASP A 119 12.04 -0.36 0.73
N LEU A 120 12.07 0.80 1.41
CA LEU A 120 11.86 2.09 0.77
C LEU A 120 12.86 2.34 -0.38
N LYS A 121 14.09 1.79 -0.31
CA LYS A 121 15.12 1.92 -1.35
C LYS A 121 14.93 0.99 -2.54
N HIS A 122 14.45 -0.23 -2.33
CA HIS A 122 14.57 -1.29 -3.34
C HIS A 122 13.24 -1.89 -3.79
N ARG A 123 12.19 -1.78 -2.97
CA ARG A 123 10.87 -2.33 -3.29
C ARG A 123 10.14 -1.45 -4.30
N TRP A 124 9.65 -2.05 -5.37
CA TRP A 124 9.02 -1.39 -6.52
C TRP A 124 7.68 -0.74 -6.15
N GLU A 125 7.06 -1.19 -5.06
CA GLU A 125 5.82 -0.67 -4.48
C GLU A 125 5.88 0.84 -4.20
N TRP A 126 7.08 1.35 -3.93
CA TRP A 126 7.34 2.76 -3.62
C TRP A 126 7.71 3.62 -4.83
N ASP A 127 7.89 3.01 -6.01
CA ASP A 127 8.30 3.70 -7.24
C ASP A 127 7.42 4.91 -7.59
N PRO A 128 6.07 4.87 -7.43
CA PRO A 128 5.23 6.02 -7.75
C PRO A 128 5.51 7.28 -6.91
N ILE A 129 6.08 7.14 -5.72
CA ILE A 129 6.40 8.26 -4.81
C ILE A 129 7.91 8.47 -4.63
N ARG A 130 8.76 7.61 -5.21
CA ARG A 130 10.22 7.59 -5.04
C ARG A 130 10.91 8.91 -5.39
N ASN A 131 10.32 9.68 -6.31
CA ASN A 131 10.87 10.97 -6.77
C ASN A 131 10.40 12.16 -5.93
N ASP A 132 9.53 11.99 -4.93
CA ASP A 132 9.13 13.10 -4.05
C ASP A 132 10.30 13.48 -3.11
N PRO A 133 10.70 14.77 -3.03
CA PRO A 133 11.82 15.20 -2.19
C PRO A 133 11.66 14.85 -0.71
N ARG A 134 10.40 14.83 -0.20
CA ARG A 134 10.13 14.45 1.19
C ARG A 134 10.40 12.96 1.39
N PHE A 135 10.00 12.11 0.44
CA PHE A 135 10.28 10.68 0.46
C PHE A 135 11.80 10.41 0.41
N GLN A 136 12.52 11.08 -0.48
CA GLN A 136 13.98 10.94 -0.57
C GLN A 136 14.67 11.32 0.76
N LYS A 137 14.21 12.40 1.41
CA LYS A 137 14.71 12.81 2.72
C LYS A 137 14.52 11.74 3.80
N LEU A 138 13.37 11.04 3.81
CA LEU A 138 13.12 9.93 4.74
C LEU A 138 14.10 8.78 4.54
N VAL A 139 14.44 8.48 3.28
CA VAL A 139 15.36 7.40 2.92
C VAL A 139 16.82 7.73 3.24
N THR A 140 17.22 9.01 3.12
CA THR A 140 18.61 9.45 3.36
C THR A 140 18.93 9.71 4.83
N ASN A 141 17.98 10.27 5.59
CA ASN A 141 18.21 10.71 6.97
C ASN A 141 18.44 9.56 7.98
N ALA A 142 18.31 8.31 7.56
CA ALA A 142 18.49 7.14 8.42
C ALA A 142 19.78 6.34 8.14
N GLY A 143 20.57 6.75 7.15
CA GLY A 143 21.85 6.13 6.84
C GLY A 143 23.06 6.89 7.41
N GLY A 144 22.82 7.88 8.27
CA GLY A 144 23.83 8.74 8.84
C GLY A 144 23.62 8.89 10.34
N ASP A 145 23.91 7.82 11.08
CA ASP A 145 24.36 7.81 12.47
C ASP A 145 25.15 6.51 12.70
#